data_AF-A0A4Q3BC08-F1
#
_entry.id   AF-A0A4Q3BC08-F1
#
_cell.length_a   1.000
_cell.length_b   1.000
_cell.length_c   1.000
_cell.angle_alpha   90.00
_cell.angle_beta   90.00
_cell.angle_gamma   90.00
#
_symmetry.space_group_name_H-M   'P 1'
#
loop_
_entity.id
_entity.type
_entity.pdbx_description
1 polymer ?
#
loop_
_entity_poly.entity_id
_entity_poly.type
_entity_poly.pdbx_seq_one_letter_code
_entity_poly.pdbx_strand_id
1 'polypeptide(L)'
;DTQRGATVIGARDFLVAYNINLDTTSVPVANAIACDVRESGRANGAGKRISGSLKSVKAIGWFIEEYGKAQVSLNLTNLSVTPVHIAFNEVYNKAIKRGTRVTGSELIGLIPLKAMLSAGKYFLDKEGISKQATEHELIKMAISALGLDELSPFNPEERIIEYVLKNKDWQLT
;
A
#
# COMPACT_ATOMS: atom_id res chain seq x y z
N ASP A 1 33.68 19.02 -17.62
CA ASP A 1 33.56 17.56 -17.46
C ASP A 1 32.13 17.18 -17.84
N THR A 2 31.93 16.71 -19.07
CA THR A 2 30.62 16.31 -19.62
C THR A 2 30.11 14.98 -19.04
N GLN A 3 30.87 14.35 -18.13
CA GLN A 3 30.48 13.11 -17.45
C GLN A 3 29.83 13.33 -16.07
N ARG A 4 29.70 14.57 -15.59
CA ARG A 4 29.07 14.88 -14.29
C ARG A 4 27.70 15.52 -14.46
N GLY A 5 26.68 14.86 -13.93
CA GLY A 5 25.33 15.41 -13.76
C GLY A 5 25.16 16.13 -12.40
N ALA A 6 23.92 16.36 -12.00
CA ALA A 6 23.58 16.88 -10.68
C ALA A 6 23.12 15.73 -9.76
N THR A 7 23.63 15.67 -8.54
CA THR A 7 23.16 14.76 -7.49
C THR A 7 22.37 15.57 -6.47
N VAL A 8 21.12 15.17 -6.21
CA VAL A 8 20.28 15.79 -5.18
C VAL A 8 20.21 14.86 -3.97
N ILE A 9 20.54 15.38 -2.79
CA ILE A 9 20.39 14.69 -1.50
C ILE A 9 19.22 15.35 -0.77
N GLY A 10 18.35 14.56 -0.16
CA GLY A 10 17.23 15.05 0.63
C GLY A 10 16.83 14.06 1.72
N ALA A 11 16.10 14.56 2.72
CA ALA A 11 15.50 13.77 3.78
C ALA A 11 13.97 13.81 3.66
N ARG A 12 13.31 12.69 3.95
CA ARG A 12 11.85 12.54 3.87
C ARG A 12 11.37 11.47 4.83
N ASP A 13 10.08 11.51 5.15
CA ASP A 13 9.40 10.44 5.85
C ASP A 13 9.43 9.13 5.04
N PHE A 14 9.28 8.02 5.76
CA PHE A 14 9.25 6.70 5.16
C PHE A 14 8.05 6.56 4.21
N LEU A 15 8.31 6.10 3.00
CA LEU A 15 7.31 5.85 1.97
C LEU A 15 7.14 4.36 1.77
N VAL A 16 5.90 3.93 1.67
CA VAL A 16 5.55 2.56 1.32
C VAL A 16 4.98 2.53 -0.10
N ALA A 17 5.61 1.73 -0.95
CA ALA A 17 5.10 1.38 -2.27
C ALA A 17 4.19 0.14 -2.13
N TYR A 18 2.94 0.27 -2.53
CA TYR A 18 1.88 -0.67 -2.22
C TYR A 18 0.95 -0.81 -3.41
N ASN A 19 0.85 -2.01 -3.98
CA ASN A 19 -0.04 -2.31 -5.08
C ASN A 19 -1.28 -3.05 -4.55
N ILE A 20 -2.45 -2.74 -5.09
CA ILE A 20 -3.70 -3.44 -4.75
C ILE A 20 -4.26 -4.08 -6.01
N ASN A 21 -4.47 -5.39 -5.94
CA ASN A 21 -4.80 -6.25 -7.08
C ASN A 21 -6.31 -6.25 -7.31
N LEU A 22 -6.74 -6.03 -8.55
CA LEU A 22 -8.14 -6.01 -8.92
C LEU A 22 -8.52 -7.28 -9.69
N ASP A 23 -9.77 -7.72 -9.50
CA ASP A 23 -10.41 -8.78 -10.28
C ASP A 23 -10.83 -8.29 -11.68
N THR A 24 -9.90 -7.68 -12.42
CA THR A 24 -10.12 -7.19 -13.78
C THR A 24 -8.79 -6.99 -14.49
N THR A 25 -8.79 -7.06 -15.82
CA THR A 25 -7.65 -6.69 -16.68
C THR A 25 -7.74 -5.22 -17.13
N SER A 26 -8.82 -4.51 -16.77
CA SER A 26 -9.10 -3.17 -17.26
C SER A 26 -8.27 -2.09 -16.56
N VAL A 27 -7.21 -1.65 -17.22
CA VAL A 27 -6.40 -0.48 -16.81
C VAL A 27 -7.24 0.79 -16.66
N PRO A 28 -8.23 1.10 -17.53
CA PRO A 28 -9.12 2.23 -17.32
C PRO A 28 -9.87 2.20 -15.98
N VAL A 29 -10.34 1.02 -15.54
CA VAL A 29 -11.00 0.86 -14.23
C VAL A 29 -10.00 1.12 -13.11
N ALA A 30 -8.80 0.55 -13.17
CA ALA A 30 -7.75 0.78 -12.19
C ALA A 30 -7.35 2.27 -12.11
N ASN A 31 -7.22 2.95 -13.25
CA ASN A 31 -6.89 4.38 -13.29
C ASN A 31 -8.01 5.25 -12.74
N ALA A 32 -9.27 4.87 -12.97
CA ALA A 32 -10.40 5.59 -12.41
C ALA A 32 -10.44 5.46 -10.88
N ILE A 33 -10.15 4.28 -10.33
CA ILE A 33 -9.98 4.06 -8.88
C ILE A 33 -8.79 4.86 -8.35
N ALA A 34 -7.63 4.81 -9.03
CA ALA A 34 -6.44 5.56 -8.65
C ALA A 34 -6.72 7.07 -8.57
N CYS A 35 -7.49 7.61 -9.52
CA CYS A 35 -7.93 9.01 -9.51
C CYS A 35 -8.92 9.31 -8.38
N ASP A 36 -9.76 8.36 -7.97
CA ASP A 36 -10.69 8.56 -6.86
C ASP A 36 -9.96 8.62 -5.51
N VAL A 37 -8.86 7.87 -5.35
CA VAL A 37 -8.16 7.74 -4.06
C VAL A 37 -6.97 8.69 -3.91
N ARG A 38 -6.20 8.96 -4.97
CA ARG A 38 -4.98 9.78 -4.86
C ARG A 38 -5.30 11.22 -4.51
N GLU A 39 -4.46 11.86 -3.72
CA GLU A 39 -4.70 13.23 -3.22
C GLU A 39 -4.94 14.23 -4.35
N SER A 40 -4.13 14.15 -5.40
CA SER A 40 -4.25 15.04 -6.57
C SER A 40 -5.58 14.89 -7.32
N GLY A 41 -6.28 13.77 -7.14
CA GLY A 41 -7.56 13.44 -7.73
C GLY A 41 -7.57 13.47 -9.26
N ARG A 42 -8.64 14.05 -9.83
CA ARG A 42 -8.85 14.21 -11.28
C ARG A 42 -9.23 15.64 -11.66
N ALA A 43 -8.93 16.03 -12.90
CA ALA A 43 -9.54 17.22 -13.48
C ALA A 43 -10.99 16.92 -13.88
N ASN A 44 -11.88 17.89 -13.69
CA ASN A 44 -13.20 17.86 -14.32
C ASN A 44 -13.13 18.45 -15.74
N GLY A 45 -14.23 18.34 -16.50
CA GLY A 45 -14.30 18.87 -17.87
C GLY A 45 -14.14 20.39 -17.99
N ALA A 46 -14.14 21.13 -16.87
CA ALA A 46 -13.91 22.57 -16.81
C ALA A 46 -12.49 22.92 -16.32
N GLY A 47 -11.57 21.96 -16.24
CA GLY A 47 -10.18 22.16 -15.82
C GLY A 47 -9.98 22.31 -14.30
N LYS A 48 -11.04 22.30 -13.49
CA LYS A 48 -10.94 22.34 -12.02
C LYS A 48 -10.59 20.95 -11.49
N ARG A 49 -9.60 20.88 -10.60
CA ARG A 49 -9.22 19.63 -9.93
C ARG A 49 -10.21 19.31 -8.81
N ILE A 50 -10.71 18.07 -8.83
CA ILE A 50 -11.45 17.44 -7.75
C ILE A 50 -10.46 16.52 -7.04
N SER A 51 -10.13 16.84 -5.79
CA SER A 51 -9.21 16.03 -4.97
C SER A 51 -9.76 14.63 -4.75
N GLY A 52 -8.86 13.64 -4.63
CA GLY A 52 -9.24 12.29 -4.22
C GLY A 52 -9.52 12.20 -2.72
N SER A 53 -9.95 11.02 -2.28
CA SER A 53 -10.37 10.78 -0.91
C SER A 53 -9.22 10.64 0.10
N LEU A 54 -8.02 10.23 -0.33
CA LEU A 54 -6.88 10.03 0.56
C LEU A 54 -5.88 11.19 0.47
N LYS A 55 -5.24 11.47 1.60
CA LYS A 55 -4.19 12.50 1.74
C LYS A 55 -2.82 11.84 1.78
N SER A 56 -1.78 12.51 1.30
CA SER A 56 -0.43 11.91 1.26
C SER A 56 -0.37 10.57 0.49
N VAL A 57 -1.18 10.46 -0.56
CA VAL A 57 -1.24 9.30 -1.44
C VAL A 57 -1.09 9.73 -2.89
N LYS A 58 -0.15 9.11 -3.60
CA LYS A 58 -0.08 9.12 -5.05
C LYS A 58 -0.52 7.76 -5.56
N ALA A 59 -1.29 7.72 -6.64
CA ALA A 59 -1.70 6.44 -7.23
C ALA A 59 -1.83 6.51 -8.75
N ILE A 60 -1.59 5.36 -9.37
CA ILE A 60 -1.80 5.09 -10.80
C ILE A 60 -2.46 3.72 -10.99
N GLY A 61 -3.19 3.54 -12.09
CA GLY A 61 -3.66 2.23 -12.52
C GLY A 61 -2.74 1.67 -13.60
N TRP A 62 -2.37 0.39 -13.47
CA TRP A 62 -1.52 -0.30 -14.45
C TRP A 62 -1.89 -1.78 -14.54
N PHE A 63 -1.31 -2.48 -15.52
CA PHE A 63 -1.54 -3.91 -15.76
C PHE A 63 -0.26 -4.69 -15.51
N ILE A 64 -0.34 -5.74 -14.69
CA ILE A 64 0.74 -6.68 -14.45
C ILE A 64 0.55 -7.91 -15.34
N GLU A 65 1.37 -8.00 -16.39
CA GLU A 65 1.25 -9.05 -17.42
C GLU A 65 1.47 -10.45 -16.84
N GLU A 66 2.43 -10.59 -15.92
CA GLU A 66 2.81 -11.87 -15.29
C GLU A 66 1.61 -12.58 -14.63
N TYR A 67 0.71 -11.82 -14.01
CA TYR A 67 -0.46 -12.37 -13.32
C TYR A 67 -1.78 -12.10 -14.07
N GLY A 68 -1.72 -11.42 -15.22
CA GLY A 68 -2.89 -11.06 -16.01
C GLY A 68 -3.90 -10.19 -15.24
N LYS A 69 -3.44 -9.25 -14.40
CA LYS A 69 -4.29 -8.44 -13.51
C LYS A 69 -4.04 -6.95 -13.66
N ALA A 70 -5.08 -6.14 -13.47
CA ALA A 70 -4.93 -4.71 -13.26
C ALA A 70 -4.70 -4.42 -11.77
N GLN A 71 -3.88 -3.42 -11.49
CA GLN A 71 -3.54 -3.00 -10.13
C GLN A 71 -3.73 -1.50 -9.96
N VAL A 72 -4.06 -1.10 -8.74
CA VAL A 72 -3.87 0.28 -8.28
C VAL A 72 -2.52 0.32 -7.57
N SER A 73 -1.53 0.95 -8.17
CA SER A 73 -0.22 1.17 -7.53
C SER A 73 -0.26 2.47 -6.74
N LEU A 74 0.10 2.39 -5.45
CA LEU A 74 0.07 3.49 -4.52
C LEU A 74 1.48 3.76 -3.95
N ASN A 75 1.79 5.04 -3.83
CA ASN A 75 2.86 5.52 -2.96
C ASN A 75 2.22 6.22 -1.76
N LEU A 76 2.32 5.60 -0.59
CA LEU A 76 1.90 6.16 0.69
C LEU A 76 3.06 6.99 1.24
N THR A 77 2.98 8.31 1.09
CA THR A 77 4.11 9.21 1.38
C THR A 77 4.18 9.60 2.86
N ASN A 78 3.07 9.44 3.60
CA ASN A 78 3.03 9.65 5.04
C ASN A 78 2.03 8.68 5.67
N LEU A 79 2.54 7.64 6.32
CA LEU A 79 1.74 6.58 6.96
C LEU A 79 0.97 7.05 8.19
N SER A 80 1.38 8.17 8.82
CA SER A 80 0.65 8.76 9.93
C SER A 80 -0.62 9.48 9.44
N VAL A 81 -0.62 9.98 8.21
CA VAL A 81 -1.78 10.64 7.58
C VAL A 81 -2.69 9.61 6.90
N THR A 82 -2.14 8.67 6.14
CA THR A 82 -2.91 7.58 5.53
C THR A 82 -2.19 6.25 5.73
N PRO A 83 -2.64 5.48 6.75
CA PRO A 83 -2.14 4.12 6.98
C PRO A 83 -2.49 3.15 5.86
N VAL A 84 -1.72 2.07 5.74
CA VAL A 84 -1.89 1.03 4.70
C VAL A 84 -3.30 0.43 4.69
N HIS A 85 -3.84 0.09 5.86
CA HIS A 85 -5.18 -0.49 5.99
C HIS A 85 -6.30 0.48 5.57
N ILE A 86 -6.13 1.79 5.78
CA ILE A 86 -7.07 2.81 5.31
C ILE A 86 -7.01 2.94 3.78
N ALA A 87 -5.80 2.99 3.22
CA ALA A 87 -5.63 3.01 1.77
C ALA A 87 -6.23 1.76 1.10
N PHE A 88 -6.00 0.58 1.68
CA PHE A 88 -6.57 -0.67 1.21
C PHE A 88 -8.11 -0.67 1.24
N ASN A 89 -8.71 -0.34 2.39
CA ASN A 89 -10.16 -0.35 2.54
C ASN A 89 -10.83 0.70 1.64
N GLU A 90 -10.19 1.85 1.41
CA GLU A 90 -10.72 2.84 0.48
C GLU A 90 -10.69 2.35 -0.97
N VAL A 91 -9.58 1.75 -1.42
CA VAL A 91 -9.51 1.14 -2.76
C VAL A 91 -10.51 -0.01 -2.89
N TYR A 92 -10.66 -0.85 -1.88
CA TYR A 92 -11.68 -1.90 -1.81
C TYR A 92 -13.10 -1.33 -2.03
N ASN A 93 -13.45 -0.26 -1.32
CA ASN A 93 -14.75 0.40 -1.47
C ASN A 93 -14.95 1.02 -2.86
N LYS A 94 -13.91 1.63 -3.45
CA LYS A 94 -13.98 2.22 -4.80
C LYS A 94 -14.05 1.15 -5.89
N ALA A 95 -13.37 0.02 -5.70
CA ALA A 95 -13.45 -1.14 -6.58
C ALA A 95 -14.90 -1.66 -6.66
N ILE A 96 -15.54 -1.89 -5.51
CA ILE A 96 -16.95 -2.33 -5.45
C ILE A 96 -17.87 -1.36 -6.17
N LYS A 97 -17.73 -0.05 -5.91
CA LYS A 97 -18.53 1.00 -6.55
C LYS A 97 -18.39 1.04 -8.08
N ARG A 98 -17.33 0.43 -8.62
CA ARG A 98 -17.03 0.36 -10.05
C ARG A 98 -17.27 -1.03 -10.64
N GLY A 99 -17.88 -1.94 -9.89
CA GLY A 99 -18.24 -3.28 -10.37
C GLY A 99 -17.06 -4.25 -10.45
N THR A 100 -15.95 -3.98 -9.77
CA THR A 100 -14.81 -4.91 -9.64
C THR A 100 -14.56 -5.23 -8.16
N ARG A 101 -13.73 -6.24 -7.89
CA ARG A 101 -13.31 -6.59 -6.52
C ARG A 101 -11.80 -6.43 -6.36
N VAL A 102 -11.36 -6.23 -5.13
CA VAL A 102 -9.96 -6.39 -4.76
C VAL A 102 -9.71 -7.87 -4.46
N THR A 103 -8.60 -8.40 -4.95
CA THR A 103 -8.21 -9.82 -4.75
C THR A 103 -7.13 -9.98 -3.70
N GLY A 104 -6.29 -8.97 -3.53
CA GLY A 104 -5.18 -8.94 -2.58
C GLY A 104 -4.35 -7.69 -2.78
N SER A 105 -3.14 -7.70 -2.27
CA SER A 105 -2.20 -6.61 -2.42
C SER A 105 -0.76 -7.10 -2.42
N GLU A 106 0.14 -6.20 -2.73
CA GLU A 106 1.56 -6.47 -2.80
C GLU A 106 2.33 -5.29 -2.21
N LEU A 107 3.24 -5.58 -1.29
CA LEU A 107 4.18 -4.61 -0.75
C LEU A 107 5.47 -4.65 -1.58
N ILE A 108 5.87 -3.49 -2.11
CA ILE A 108 7.15 -3.34 -2.81
C ILE A 108 8.18 -2.76 -1.85
N GLY A 109 9.16 -3.60 -1.47
CA GLY A 109 10.23 -3.23 -0.55
C GLY A 109 9.91 -3.56 0.90
N LEU A 110 10.25 -2.65 1.81
CA LEU A 110 10.11 -2.84 3.26
C LEU A 110 8.98 -1.98 3.85
N ILE A 111 8.42 -2.42 4.97
CA ILE A 111 7.39 -1.71 5.72
C ILE A 111 7.79 -1.58 7.21
N PRO A 112 7.49 -0.44 7.88
CA PRO A 112 7.70 -0.33 9.31
C PRO A 112 6.76 -1.26 10.09
N LEU A 113 7.27 -1.89 11.15
CA LEU A 113 6.54 -2.78 12.04
C LEU A 113 5.27 -2.10 12.58
N LYS A 114 5.39 -0.85 13.01
CA LYS A 114 4.24 -0.06 13.51
C LYS A 114 3.07 -0.03 12.52
N ALA A 115 3.34 0.03 11.22
CA ALA A 115 2.29 0.06 10.20
C ALA A 115 1.55 -1.27 10.09
N MET A 116 2.28 -2.39 10.19
CA MET A 116 1.71 -3.74 10.23
C MET A 116 0.88 -3.97 11.50
N LEU A 117 1.39 -3.59 12.66
CA LEU A 117 0.65 -3.73 13.93
C LEU A 117 -0.63 -2.89 13.94
N SER A 118 -0.57 -1.67 13.40
CA SER A 118 -1.74 -0.81 13.29
C SER A 118 -2.80 -1.42 12.34
N ALA A 119 -2.36 -2.03 11.23
CA ALA A 119 -3.26 -2.72 10.32
C ALA A 119 -3.90 -3.96 10.95
N GLY A 120 -3.10 -4.80 11.62
CA GLY A 120 -3.60 -5.99 12.30
C GLY A 120 -4.65 -5.65 13.35
N LYS A 121 -4.37 -4.63 14.17
CA LYS A 121 -5.31 -4.15 15.20
C LYS A 121 -6.60 -3.63 14.57
N TYR A 122 -6.49 -2.82 13.51
CA TYR A 122 -7.66 -2.29 12.81
C TYR A 122 -8.61 -3.39 12.31
N PHE A 123 -8.07 -4.48 11.73
CA PHE A 123 -8.90 -5.57 11.23
C PHE A 123 -9.46 -6.46 12.35
N LEU A 124 -8.71 -6.72 13.43
CA LEU A 124 -9.26 -7.42 14.61
C LEU A 124 -10.42 -6.64 15.24
N ASP A 125 -10.25 -5.32 15.41
CA ASP A 125 -11.29 -4.45 15.97
C ASP A 125 -12.54 -4.45 15.06
N LYS A 126 -12.34 -4.47 13.73
CA LYS A 126 -13.44 -4.54 12.74
C LYS A 126 -14.21 -5.87 12.80
N GLU A 127 -13.56 -6.96 13.19
CA GLU A 127 -14.18 -8.27 13.40
C GLU A 127 -14.81 -8.43 14.79
N GLY A 128 -14.70 -7.42 15.67
CA GLY A 128 -15.20 -7.47 17.04
C GLY A 128 -14.36 -8.36 17.97
N ILE A 129 -13.12 -8.66 17.60
CA ILE A 129 -12.21 -9.49 18.39
C ILE A 129 -11.44 -8.60 19.36
N SER A 130 -12.00 -8.39 20.55
CA SER A 130 -11.43 -7.55 21.61
C SER A 130 -10.41 -8.26 22.51
N LYS A 131 -9.54 -9.08 21.93
CA LYS A 131 -8.47 -9.77 22.68
C LYS A 131 -7.16 -8.99 22.63
N GLN A 132 -6.37 -9.10 23.71
CA GLN A 132 -4.94 -8.75 23.66
C GLN A 132 -4.24 -9.73 22.72
N ALA A 133 -4.14 -9.35 21.45
CA ALA A 133 -3.39 -10.09 20.45
C ALA A 133 -1.89 -9.82 20.62
N THR A 134 -1.10 -10.86 20.47
CA THR A 134 0.36 -10.78 20.38
C THR A 134 0.80 -10.08 19.10
N GLU A 135 2.05 -9.61 19.06
CA GLU A 135 2.64 -9.00 17.86
C GLU A 135 2.52 -9.91 16.63
N HIS A 136 2.82 -11.21 16.80
CA HIS A 136 2.74 -12.21 15.75
C HIS A 136 1.30 -12.40 15.23
N GLU A 137 0.30 -12.42 16.12
CA GLU A 137 -1.11 -12.51 15.72
C GLU A 137 -1.58 -11.27 14.96
N LEU A 138 -1.15 -10.07 15.39
CA LEU A 138 -1.45 -8.82 14.69
C LEU A 138 -0.85 -8.81 13.29
N ILE A 139 0.40 -9.23 13.14
CA ILE A 139 1.07 -9.31 11.84
C ILE A 139 0.37 -10.33 10.94
N LYS A 140 0.05 -11.52 11.47
CA LYS A 140 -0.67 -12.55 10.72
C LYS A 140 -2.04 -12.04 10.25
N MET A 141 -2.78 -11.34 11.11
CA MET A 141 -4.05 -10.72 10.75
C MET A 141 -3.85 -9.66 9.66
N ALA A 142 -2.85 -8.79 9.79
CA ALA A 142 -2.55 -7.77 8.78
C ALA A 142 -2.24 -8.39 7.41
N ILE A 143 -1.42 -9.43 7.36
CA ILE A 143 -1.07 -10.14 6.11
C ILE A 143 -2.33 -10.69 5.44
N SER A 144 -3.13 -11.43 6.21
CA SER A 144 -4.34 -12.06 5.68
C SER A 144 -5.39 -11.04 5.25
N ALA A 145 -5.67 -10.01 6.05
CA ALA A 145 -6.72 -9.04 5.77
C ALA A 145 -6.36 -8.08 4.62
N LEU A 146 -5.08 -7.77 4.45
CA LEU A 146 -4.59 -6.98 3.31
C LEU A 146 -4.35 -7.87 2.07
N GLY A 147 -4.32 -9.19 2.21
CA GLY A 147 -3.98 -10.13 1.15
C GLY A 147 -2.56 -9.91 0.61
N LEU A 148 -1.59 -9.65 1.51
CA LEU A 148 -0.19 -9.38 1.14
C LEU A 148 0.54 -10.59 0.55
N ASP A 149 -0.05 -11.77 0.70
CA ASP A 149 0.45 -13.06 0.26
C ASP A 149 -0.27 -13.58 -1.00
N GLU A 150 -1.06 -12.74 -1.69
CA GLU A 150 -1.89 -13.16 -2.82
C GLU A 150 -1.09 -13.52 -4.08
N LEU A 151 -0.05 -12.75 -4.41
CA LEU A 151 0.80 -13.03 -5.58
C LEU A 151 2.03 -13.87 -5.22
N SER A 152 2.60 -13.65 -4.04
CA SER A 152 3.78 -14.36 -3.57
C SER A 152 3.82 -14.38 -2.03
N PRO A 153 4.50 -15.35 -1.40
CA PRO A 153 4.57 -15.42 0.05
C PRO A 153 5.11 -14.13 0.70
N PHE A 154 4.43 -13.64 1.73
CA PHE A 154 4.92 -12.53 2.54
C PHE A 154 5.72 -13.06 3.74
N ASN A 155 7.05 -12.93 3.70
CA ASN A 155 7.93 -13.24 4.83
C ASN A 155 8.16 -11.99 5.72
N PRO A 156 7.61 -11.92 6.95
CA PRO A 156 7.80 -10.77 7.83
C PRO A 156 9.27 -10.47 8.14
N GLU A 157 10.11 -11.50 8.26
CA GLU A 157 11.54 -11.37 8.60
C GLU A 157 12.37 -10.67 7.51
N GLU A 158 11.85 -10.63 6.29
CA GLU A 158 12.49 -10.01 5.13
C GLU A 158 11.81 -8.71 4.68
N ARG A 159 10.57 -8.48 5.13
CA ARG A 159 9.74 -7.36 4.67
C ARG A 159 9.53 -6.29 5.74
N ILE A 160 9.61 -6.63 7.03
CA ILE A 160 9.47 -5.69 8.13
C ILE A 160 10.84 -5.12 8.48
N ILE A 161 10.99 -3.79 8.42
CA ILE A 161 12.27 -3.09 8.62
C ILE A 161 12.91 -3.51 9.94
N GLU A 162 12.17 -3.40 11.04
CA GLU A 162 12.67 -3.65 12.38
C GLU A 162 13.07 -5.12 12.59
N TYR A 163 12.48 -6.07 11.86
CA TYR A 163 12.89 -7.47 11.90
C TYR A 163 14.16 -7.70 11.09
N VAL A 164 14.22 -7.14 9.87
CA VAL A 164 15.43 -7.16 9.05
C VAL A 164 16.62 -6.55 9.80
N LEU A 165 16.41 -5.44 10.52
CA LEU A 165 17.45 -4.77 11.31
C LEU A 165 17.88 -5.58 12.54
N LYS A 166 16.99 -6.36 13.17
CA LYS A 166 17.34 -7.25 14.29
C LYS A 166 18.12 -8.48 13.82
N ASN A 167 17.75 -9.04 12.68
CA ASN A 167 18.40 -10.23 12.12
C ASN A 167 19.77 -9.91 11.52
N LYS A 168 19.93 -8.69 11.02
CA LYS A 168 21.24 -8.12 10.73
C LYS A 168 21.81 -7.57 12.03
N ASP A 169 22.33 -8.43 12.88
CA ASP A 169 23.41 -8.01 13.77
C ASP A 169 24.45 -7.32 12.89
N TRP A 170 24.45 -5.99 12.88
CA TRP A 170 25.57 -5.21 12.37
C TRP A 170 26.72 -5.59 13.31
N GLN A 171 27.46 -6.64 12.94
CA GLN A 171 28.82 -6.84 13.37
C GLN A 171 29.59 -5.60 12.89
N LEU A 172 29.54 -4.56 13.71
CA LEU A 172 30.54 -3.51 13.74
C LEU A 172 31.82 -4.18 14.28
N THR A 173 32.46 -4.97 13.43
CA THR A 173 33.89 -5.28 13.51
C THR A 173 34.67 -4.19 12.80
#